data_AF-A0A356L1X9-F1
#
_entry.id   AF-A0A356L1X9-F1
#
_cell.length_a   1.000
_cell.length_b   1.000
_cell.length_c   1.000
_cell.angle_alpha   90.00
_cell.angle_beta   90.00
_cell.angle_gamma   90.00
#
_symmetry.space_group_name_H-M   'P 1'
#
loop_
_entity.id
_entity.type
_entity.pdbx_description
1 polymer ?
#
loop_
_entity_poly.entity_id
_entity_poly.type
_entity_poly.pdbx_seq_one_letter_code
_entity_poly.pdbx_strand_id
1 'polypeptide(L)'
;DESYRFGLNAFKVLGGSYCIGSYIAQKLGMDIADLPYSVMTSDAIREKLGELTFVTATDGNHGRGIAWTANRLGQKSVVFMPKGSALERLHNIQALGAEASITDMNYDDAVRHANACAEKYGWIMVQDTAWEGYEDIPRWIMQGYTTMALEAIEQLKGEKPTHIFLQAGVGAMSGGLTGFFSDLYGDEDRPIITIVEPNKADCIYRSAEA
;
A
#
# COMPACT_ATOMS: atom_id res chain seq x y z
N ASP A 1 8.93 -0.75 15.00
CA ASP A 1 7.85 -1.73 15.19
C ASP A 1 6.58 -1.16 14.59
N GLU A 2 6.08 -1.79 13.52
CA GLU A 2 4.96 -1.28 12.74
C GLU A 2 3.58 -1.73 13.27
N SER A 3 3.54 -2.49 14.37
CA SER A 3 2.27 -2.82 15.05
C SER A 3 1.55 -1.56 15.58
N TYR A 4 2.31 -0.50 15.87
CA TYR A 4 1.77 0.77 16.37
C TYR A 4 1.26 1.70 15.27
N ARG A 5 1.50 1.40 13.99
CA ARG A 5 1.22 2.32 12.88
C ARG A 5 -0.28 2.63 12.79
N PHE A 6 -0.66 3.83 13.25
CA PHE A 6 -2.03 4.36 13.32
C PHE A 6 -3.06 3.45 14.01
N GLY A 7 -2.61 2.52 14.87
CA GLY A 7 -3.50 1.52 15.49
C GLY A 7 -4.02 0.45 14.53
N LEU A 8 -3.41 0.29 13.35
CA LEU A 8 -3.81 -0.68 12.33
C LEU A 8 -3.06 -2.02 12.38
N ASN A 9 -2.13 -2.15 13.32
CA ASN A 9 -1.32 -3.36 13.54
C ASN A 9 -0.47 -3.78 12.33
N ALA A 10 -0.22 -2.85 11.38
CA ALA A 10 0.58 -3.08 10.18
C ALA A 10 0.96 -1.76 9.49
N PHE A 11 2.06 -1.79 8.74
CA PHE A 11 2.59 -0.61 8.02
C PHE A 11 1.83 -0.21 6.76
N LYS A 12 0.99 -1.10 6.22
CA LYS A 12 0.46 -0.99 4.84
C LYS A 12 -0.31 0.31 4.57
N VAL A 13 -0.86 0.93 5.61
CA VAL A 13 -1.50 2.24 5.54
C VAL A 13 -0.57 3.35 5.05
N LEU A 14 0.75 3.29 5.30
CA LEU A 14 1.68 4.32 4.82
C LEU A 14 1.66 4.43 3.29
N GLY A 15 1.75 3.28 2.61
CA GLY A 15 1.62 3.21 1.15
C GLY A 15 0.21 3.56 0.69
N GLY A 16 -0.82 3.00 1.35
CA GLY A 16 -2.22 3.27 1.00
C GLY A 16 -2.62 4.74 1.11
N SER A 17 -2.23 5.41 2.19
CA SER A 17 -2.56 6.81 2.44
C SER A 17 -1.83 7.75 1.49
N TYR A 18 -0.54 7.52 1.26
CA TYR A 18 0.23 8.34 0.33
C TYR A 18 -0.27 8.16 -1.10
N CYS A 19 -0.53 6.92 -1.51
CA CYS A 19 -1.10 6.61 -2.82
C CYS A 19 -2.44 7.31 -3.08
N ILE A 20 -3.41 7.18 -2.17
CA ILE A 20 -4.72 7.82 -2.34
C ILE A 20 -4.58 9.34 -2.35
N GLY A 21 -3.71 9.89 -1.49
CA GLY A 21 -3.40 11.32 -1.49
C GLY A 21 -2.82 11.80 -2.83
N SER A 22 -1.83 11.09 -3.37
CA SER A 22 -1.19 11.38 -4.66
C SER A 22 -2.18 11.29 -5.82
N TYR A 23 -3.04 10.27 -5.81
CA TYR A 23 -4.09 10.12 -6.81
C TYR A 23 -5.08 11.30 -6.77
N ILE A 24 -5.53 11.71 -5.59
CA ILE A 24 -6.41 12.86 -5.43
C ILE A 24 -5.72 14.15 -5.90
N ALA A 25 -4.45 14.35 -5.53
CA ALA A 25 -3.66 15.49 -5.96
C ALA A 25 -3.57 15.58 -7.49
N GLN A 26 -3.23 14.46 -8.14
CA GLN A 26 -3.19 14.36 -9.60
C GLN A 26 -4.54 14.67 -10.22
N LYS A 27 -5.64 14.11 -9.69
CA LYS A 27 -7.00 14.35 -10.19
C LYS A 27 -7.43 15.82 -10.07
N LEU A 28 -6.96 16.52 -9.05
CA LEU A 28 -7.28 17.93 -8.81
C LEU A 28 -6.35 18.90 -9.56
N GLY A 29 -5.25 18.41 -10.15
CA GLY A 29 -4.20 19.20 -10.76
C GLY A 29 -3.40 20.00 -9.72
N MET A 30 -3.16 19.43 -8.54
CA MET A 30 -2.50 20.06 -7.40
C MET A 30 -1.28 19.26 -6.96
N ASP A 31 -0.34 19.91 -6.26
CA ASP A 31 0.72 19.21 -5.56
C ASP A 31 0.17 18.55 -4.28
N ILE A 32 0.67 17.38 -3.92
CA ILE A 32 0.29 16.70 -2.68
C ILE A 32 0.72 17.49 -1.44
N ALA A 33 1.82 18.26 -1.52
CA ALA A 33 2.28 19.14 -0.45
C ALA A 33 1.25 20.24 -0.12
N ASP A 34 0.44 20.65 -1.10
CA ASP A 34 -0.63 21.65 -0.94
C ASP A 34 -1.97 21.03 -0.50
N LEU A 35 -2.01 19.72 -0.29
CA LEU A 35 -3.19 18.96 0.10
C LEU A 35 -2.97 18.24 1.45
N PRO A 36 -2.69 18.97 2.55
CA PRO A 36 -2.72 18.34 3.87
C PRO A 36 -4.13 17.80 4.16
N TYR A 37 -4.23 16.88 5.13
CA TYR A 37 -5.49 16.23 5.50
C TYR A 37 -6.65 17.21 5.70
N SER A 38 -6.43 18.33 6.40
CA SER A 38 -7.45 19.36 6.64
C SER A 38 -8.01 19.96 5.35
N VAL A 39 -7.17 20.13 4.32
CA VAL A 39 -7.57 20.63 3.00
C VAL A 39 -8.28 19.53 2.22
N MET A 40 -7.73 18.31 2.17
CA MET A 40 -8.36 17.17 1.47
C MET A 40 -9.78 16.87 1.99
N THR A 41 -10.03 17.08 3.29
CA THR A 41 -11.35 16.86 3.90
C THR A 41 -12.27 18.08 3.90
N SER A 42 -11.83 19.22 3.35
CA SER A 42 -12.63 20.43 3.29
C SER A 42 -13.81 20.29 2.31
N ASP A 43 -14.89 21.03 2.56
CA ASP A 43 -16.08 21.01 1.70
C ASP A 43 -15.76 21.47 0.28
N ALA A 44 -14.86 22.45 0.11
CA ALA A 44 -14.41 22.91 -1.20
C ALA A 44 -13.72 21.80 -2.01
N ILE A 45 -12.86 21.00 -1.38
CA ILE A 45 -12.24 19.85 -2.06
C ILE A 45 -13.27 18.76 -2.32
N ARG A 46 -14.18 18.47 -1.38
CA ARG A 46 -15.25 17.47 -1.58
C ARG A 46 -16.16 17.83 -2.74
N GLU A 47 -16.58 19.09 -2.87
CA GLU A 47 -17.41 19.57 -3.97
C GLU A 47 -16.70 19.42 -5.33
N LYS A 48 -15.38 19.69 -5.39
CA LYS A 48 -14.59 19.54 -6.62
C LYS A 48 -14.26 18.08 -6.95
N LEU A 49 -13.96 17.27 -5.95
CA LEU A 49 -13.52 15.88 -6.12
C LEU A 49 -14.69 14.93 -6.42
N GLY A 50 -15.85 15.21 -5.81
CA GLY A 50 -16.97 14.28 -5.75
C GLY A 50 -16.68 13.07 -4.86
N GLU A 51 -17.56 12.07 -4.96
CA GLU A 51 -17.35 10.78 -4.31
C GLU A 51 -16.51 9.86 -5.20
N LEU A 52 -15.42 9.34 -4.66
CA LEU A 52 -14.59 8.31 -5.25
C LEU A 52 -14.83 6.98 -4.53
N THR A 53 -14.70 5.90 -5.28
CA THR A 53 -14.68 4.54 -4.73
C THR A 53 -13.35 3.88 -5.06
N PHE A 54 -12.60 3.50 -4.03
CA PHE A 54 -11.34 2.77 -4.17
C PHE A 54 -11.58 1.26 -4.05
N VAL A 55 -11.10 0.48 -5.01
CA VAL A 55 -11.27 -0.98 -5.02
C VAL A 55 -9.92 -1.68 -4.92
N THR A 56 -9.86 -2.78 -4.17
CA THR A 56 -8.63 -3.54 -3.99
C THR A 56 -8.89 -5.00 -3.64
N ALA A 57 -7.92 -5.88 -3.89
CA ALA A 57 -7.87 -7.21 -3.34
C ALA A 57 -6.81 -7.32 -2.23
N THR A 58 -7.10 -8.09 -1.16
CA THR A 58 -6.16 -8.25 -0.05
C THR A 58 -6.35 -9.55 0.72
N ASP A 59 -5.28 -10.04 1.34
CA ASP A 59 -5.31 -11.04 2.41
C ASP A 59 -5.49 -10.41 3.81
N GLY A 60 -5.46 -9.07 3.91
CA GLY A 60 -5.73 -8.33 5.14
C GLY A 60 -5.21 -6.90 5.15
N ASN A 61 -3.90 -6.74 5.34
CA ASN A 61 -3.31 -5.46 5.75
C ASN A 61 -3.43 -4.35 4.70
N HIS A 62 -3.30 -4.69 3.42
CA HIS A 62 -3.41 -3.73 2.33
C HIS A 62 -4.82 -3.14 2.26
N GLY A 63 -5.85 -3.99 2.15
CA GLY A 63 -7.24 -3.51 2.10
C GLY A 63 -7.68 -2.81 3.39
N ARG A 64 -7.14 -3.19 4.55
CA ARG A 64 -7.37 -2.44 5.81
C ARG A 64 -6.79 -1.02 5.75
N GLY A 65 -5.60 -0.85 5.19
CA GLY A 65 -5.00 0.46 4.96
C GLY A 65 -5.84 1.32 4.01
N ILE A 66 -6.27 0.75 2.87
CA ILE A 66 -7.12 1.43 1.90
C ILE A 66 -8.47 1.83 2.51
N ALA A 67 -9.13 0.90 3.21
CA ALA A 67 -10.40 1.17 3.89
C ALA A 67 -10.29 2.29 4.92
N TRP A 68 -9.23 2.25 5.74
CA TRP A 68 -8.98 3.29 6.75
C TRP A 68 -8.78 4.66 6.10
N THR A 69 -7.95 4.74 5.05
CA THR A 69 -7.68 6.00 4.35
C THR A 69 -8.94 6.53 3.66
N ALA A 70 -9.66 5.69 2.92
CA ALA A 70 -10.89 6.10 2.24
C ALA A 70 -11.90 6.68 3.24
N ASN A 71 -12.12 5.99 4.36
CA ASN A 71 -13.02 6.47 5.41
C ASN A 71 -12.60 7.83 5.99
N ARG A 72 -11.31 8.00 6.31
CA ARG A 72 -10.75 9.26 6.82
C ARG A 72 -10.96 10.43 5.85
N LEU A 73 -10.93 10.16 4.55
CA LEU A 73 -11.14 11.17 3.51
C LEU A 73 -12.61 11.35 3.09
N GLY A 74 -13.54 10.63 3.72
CA GLY A 74 -14.96 10.64 3.36
C GLY A 74 -15.26 10.00 2.01
N GLN A 75 -14.41 9.08 1.55
CA GLN A 75 -14.52 8.36 0.29
C GLN A 75 -14.99 6.91 0.53
N LYS A 76 -15.42 6.22 -0.53
CA LYS A 76 -15.86 4.83 -0.47
C LYS A 76 -14.71 3.88 -0.73
N SER A 77 -14.83 2.66 -0.20
CA SER A 77 -13.90 1.58 -0.54
C SER A 77 -14.62 0.24 -0.64
N VAL A 78 -14.15 -0.57 -1.60
CA VAL A 78 -14.59 -1.95 -1.86
C VAL A 78 -13.38 -2.86 -1.73
N VAL A 79 -13.48 -3.92 -0.93
CA VAL A 79 -12.37 -4.82 -0.64
C VAL A 79 -12.75 -6.26 -0.88
N PHE A 80 -12.04 -6.90 -1.81
CA PHE A 80 -12.19 -8.32 -2.10
C PHE A 80 -11.10 -9.13 -1.38
N MET A 81 -11.51 -10.10 -0.58
CA MET A 81 -10.59 -11.02 0.08
C MET A 81 -10.63 -12.40 -0.59
N PRO A 82 -9.50 -13.11 -0.73
CA PRO A 82 -9.51 -14.45 -1.32
C PRO A 82 -10.14 -15.47 -0.38
N LYS A 83 -10.52 -16.61 -0.94
CA LYS A 83 -11.02 -17.78 -0.23
C LYS A 83 -10.06 -18.21 0.89
N GLY A 84 -10.63 -18.50 2.05
CA GLY A 84 -9.87 -18.92 3.23
C GLY A 84 -9.31 -17.76 4.06
N SER A 85 -9.60 -16.51 3.69
CA SER A 85 -9.28 -15.34 4.50
C SER A 85 -9.95 -15.40 5.87
N ALA A 86 -9.24 -14.94 6.91
CA ALA A 86 -9.76 -14.95 8.27
C ALA A 86 -10.91 -13.96 8.45
N LEU A 87 -12.02 -14.41 9.06
CA LEU A 87 -13.19 -13.56 9.33
C LEU A 87 -12.87 -12.34 10.19
N GLU A 88 -11.92 -12.47 11.12
CA GLU A 88 -11.45 -11.34 11.93
C GLU A 88 -10.86 -10.21 11.06
N ARG A 89 -10.07 -10.56 10.03
CA ARG A 89 -9.52 -9.57 9.10
C ARG A 89 -10.61 -8.91 8.27
N LEU A 90 -11.60 -9.69 7.81
CA LEU A 90 -12.77 -9.15 7.12
C LEU A 90 -13.52 -8.14 8.00
N HIS A 91 -13.85 -8.52 9.24
CA HIS A 91 -14.58 -7.65 10.16
C HIS A 91 -13.79 -6.38 10.49
N ASN A 92 -12.47 -6.46 10.63
CA ASN A 92 -11.61 -5.29 10.85
C ASN A 92 -11.65 -4.29 9.68
N ILE A 93 -11.84 -4.77 8.44
CA ILE A 93 -11.99 -3.93 7.25
C ILE A 93 -13.41 -3.34 7.19
N GLN A 94 -14.44 -4.14 7.46
CA GLN A 94 -15.83 -3.69 7.49
C GLN A 94 -16.08 -2.64 8.59
N ALA A 95 -15.43 -2.78 9.75
CA ALA A 95 -15.51 -1.82 10.85
C ALA A 95 -14.97 -0.43 10.48
N LEU A 96 -14.19 -0.32 9.40
CA LEU A 96 -13.72 0.95 8.82
C LEU A 96 -14.72 1.53 7.80
N GLY A 97 -15.89 0.91 7.61
CA GLY A 97 -16.94 1.38 6.70
C GLY A 97 -16.72 0.99 5.23
N ALA A 98 -15.83 0.06 4.94
CA ALA A 98 -15.63 -0.50 3.60
C ALA A 98 -16.68 -1.56 3.28
N GLU A 99 -17.08 -1.64 2.01
CA GLU A 99 -17.80 -2.79 1.48
C GLU A 99 -16.79 -3.92 1.25
N ALA A 100 -16.71 -4.87 2.18
CA ALA A 100 -15.74 -5.95 2.10
C ALA A 100 -16.40 -7.33 2.11
N SER A 101 -15.86 -8.25 1.30
CA SER A 101 -16.35 -9.63 1.19
C SER A 101 -15.22 -10.63 0.97
N ILE A 102 -15.43 -11.87 1.39
CA ILE A 102 -14.58 -13.01 1.04
C ILE A 102 -15.16 -13.67 -0.20
N THR A 103 -14.33 -13.80 -1.23
CA THR A 103 -14.64 -14.45 -2.50
C THR A 103 -14.33 -15.95 -2.44
N ASP A 104 -14.83 -16.71 -3.42
CA ASP A 104 -14.44 -18.11 -3.64
C ASP A 104 -13.15 -18.26 -4.47
N MET A 105 -12.46 -17.16 -4.76
CA MET A 105 -11.28 -17.08 -5.63
C MET A 105 -9.96 -17.17 -4.83
N ASN A 106 -8.86 -17.55 -5.48
CA ASN A 106 -7.52 -17.37 -4.90
C ASN A 106 -7.11 -15.87 -4.94
N TYR A 107 -5.93 -15.54 -4.42
CA TYR A 107 -5.46 -14.15 -4.35
C TYR A 107 -5.35 -13.49 -5.73
N ASP A 108 -4.67 -14.11 -6.68
CA ASP A 108 -4.46 -13.55 -8.03
C ASP A 108 -5.78 -13.35 -8.77
N ASP A 109 -6.70 -14.30 -8.65
CA ASP A 109 -8.04 -14.20 -9.24
C ASP A 109 -8.88 -13.12 -8.56
N ALA A 110 -8.73 -12.91 -7.25
CA ALA A 110 -9.37 -11.79 -6.55
C ALA A 110 -8.81 -10.43 -7.02
N VAL A 111 -7.51 -10.32 -7.32
CA VAL A 111 -6.90 -9.11 -7.92
C VAL A 111 -7.49 -8.84 -9.30
N ARG A 112 -7.57 -9.87 -10.16
CA ARG A 112 -8.19 -9.75 -11.50
C ARG A 112 -9.66 -9.33 -11.39
N HIS A 113 -10.39 -9.90 -10.43
CA HIS A 113 -11.78 -9.54 -10.17
C HIS A 113 -11.92 -8.09 -9.70
N ALA A 114 -11.07 -7.63 -8.79
CA ALA A 114 -11.04 -6.24 -8.33
C ALA A 114 -10.79 -5.27 -9.51
N ASN A 115 -9.85 -5.59 -10.40
CA ASN A 115 -9.57 -4.77 -11.59
C ASN A 115 -10.77 -4.75 -12.56
N ALA A 116 -11.39 -5.90 -12.84
CA ALA A 116 -12.58 -5.96 -13.69
C ALA A 116 -13.76 -5.15 -13.10
N CYS A 117 -13.92 -5.16 -11.78
CA CYS A 117 -14.89 -4.31 -11.10
C CYS A 117 -14.53 -2.82 -11.21
N ALA A 118 -13.24 -2.48 -11.11
CA ALA A 118 -12.77 -1.11 -11.31
C ALA A 118 -13.20 -0.56 -12.68
N GLU A 119 -12.94 -1.33 -13.74
CA GLU A 119 -13.32 -0.99 -15.12
C GLU A 119 -14.84 -0.90 -15.29
N LYS A 120 -15.58 -1.88 -14.76
CA LYS A 120 -17.04 -1.96 -14.91
C LYS A 120 -17.79 -0.83 -14.21
N TYR A 121 -17.34 -0.43 -13.02
CA TYR A 121 -18.06 0.52 -12.17
C TYR A 121 -17.42 1.92 -12.15
N GLY A 122 -16.30 2.12 -12.87
CA GLY A 122 -15.54 3.37 -12.83
C GLY A 122 -14.88 3.63 -11.47
N TRP A 123 -14.58 2.56 -10.72
CA TRP A 123 -13.85 2.66 -9.46
C TRP A 123 -12.34 2.77 -9.71
N ILE A 124 -11.62 3.19 -8.67
CA ILE A 124 -10.18 3.41 -8.72
C ILE A 124 -9.50 2.17 -8.17
N MET A 125 -8.80 1.42 -9.03
CA MET A 125 -8.00 0.27 -8.59
C MET A 125 -6.81 0.74 -7.74
N VAL A 126 -6.69 0.20 -6.53
CA VAL A 126 -5.55 0.45 -5.63
C VAL A 126 -4.93 -0.86 -5.19
N GLN A 127 -3.95 -1.36 -5.94
CA GLN A 127 -3.22 -2.59 -5.66
C GLN A 127 -1.74 -2.33 -5.43
N ASP A 128 -1.16 -3.06 -4.49
CA ASP A 128 0.25 -3.02 -4.12
C ASP A 128 1.16 -3.91 -5.01
N THR A 129 0.73 -4.16 -6.26
CA THR A 129 1.52 -4.82 -7.31
C THR A 129 1.30 -4.11 -8.65
N ALA A 130 2.28 -4.19 -9.55
CA ALA A 130 2.25 -3.54 -10.85
C ALA A 130 2.02 -4.53 -12.00
N TRP A 131 1.53 -4.02 -13.12
CA TRP A 131 1.46 -4.68 -14.42
C TRP A 131 1.51 -3.62 -15.53
N GLU A 132 1.62 -4.05 -16.79
CA GLU A 132 1.68 -3.13 -17.91
C GLU A 132 0.48 -2.18 -17.93
N GLY A 133 0.76 -0.88 -17.95
CA GLY A 133 -0.26 0.18 -17.89
C GLY A 133 -0.77 0.52 -16.47
N TYR A 134 -0.26 -0.13 -15.43
CA TYR A 134 -0.61 0.13 -14.03
C TYR A 134 0.64 0.24 -13.14
N GLU A 135 1.25 1.42 -13.14
CA GLU A 135 2.53 1.65 -12.45
C GLU A 135 2.53 2.84 -11.48
N ASP A 136 1.72 3.87 -11.74
CA ASP A 136 1.72 5.08 -10.90
C ASP A 136 1.23 4.78 -9.47
N ILE A 137 0.14 4.01 -9.34
CA ILE A 137 -0.42 3.62 -8.04
C ILE A 137 0.58 2.75 -7.25
N PRO A 138 1.12 1.63 -7.79
CA PRO A 138 2.14 0.84 -7.10
C PRO A 138 3.38 1.65 -6.74
N ARG A 139 3.82 2.57 -7.62
CA ARG A 139 4.94 3.47 -7.35
C ARG A 139 4.68 4.35 -6.13
N TRP A 140 3.51 5.00 -6.05
CA TRP A 140 3.16 5.79 -4.86
C TRP A 140 3.03 4.92 -3.60
N ILE A 141 2.49 3.69 -3.70
CA ILE A 141 2.44 2.77 -2.57
C ILE A 141 3.86 2.46 -2.05
N MET A 142 4.79 2.14 -2.95
CA MET A 142 6.20 1.88 -2.60
C MET A 142 6.86 3.11 -1.97
N GLN A 143 6.61 4.30 -2.53
CA GLN A 143 7.11 5.56 -1.98
C GLN A 143 6.56 5.82 -0.57
N GLY A 144 5.27 5.58 -0.31
CA GLY A 144 4.72 5.73 1.03
C GLY A 144 5.35 4.79 2.06
N TYR A 145 5.75 3.57 1.66
CA TYR A 145 6.45 2.67 2.58
C TYR A 145 7.82 3.18 3.04
N THR A 146 8.48 4.07 2.28
CA THR A 146 9.81 4.58 2.66
C THR A 146 9.77 5.47 3.90
N THR A 147 8.60 5.96 4.33
CA THR A 147 8.44 6.62 5.63
C THR A 147 8.98 5.78 6.77
N MET A 148 8.78 4.44 6.75
CA MET A 148 9.35 3.57 7.78
C MET A 148 10.88 3.60 7.79
N ALA A 149 11.49 3.67 6.60
CA ALA A 149 12.94 3.70 6.46
C ALA A 149 13.52 5.02 6.98
N LEU A 150 12.87 6.13 6.65
CA LEU A 150 13.22 7.46 7.16
C LEU A 150 13.16 7.49 8.68
N GLU A 151 12.05 7.08 9.27
CA GLU A 151 11.88 7.04 10.72
C GLU A 151 12.91 6.13 11.39
N ALA A 152 13.23 4.96 10.79
CA ALA A 152 14.24 4.06 11.33
C ALA A 152 15.63 4.70 11.34
N ILE A 153 16.02 5.42 10.29
CA ILE A 153 17.30 6.14 10.22
C ILE A 153 17.37 7.26 11.27
N GLU A 154 16.30 8.03 11.44
CA GLU A 154 16.23 9.07 12.47
C GLU A 154 16.39 8.46 13.88
N GLN A 155 15.80 7.28 14.10
CA GLN A 155 15.89 6.55 15.37
C GLN A 155 17.28 5.95 15.63
N LEU A 156 18.03 5.60 14.57
CA LEU A 156 19.41 5.12 14.68
C LEU A 156 20.41 6.23 15.03
N LYS A 157 20.02 7.51 14.96
CA LYS A 157 20.84 8.67 15.40
C LYS A 157 22.26 8.69 14.82
N GLY A 158 22.38 8.34 13.54
CA GLY A 158 23.66 8.30 12.82
C GLY A 158 24.40 6.97 12.90
N GLU A 159 23.89 5.99 13.65
CA GLU A 159 24.38 4.61 13.55
C GLU A 159 23.96 4.01 12.21
N LYS A 160 24.96 3.51 11.48
CA LYS A 160 24.76 2.91 10.17
C LYS A 160 24.50 1.40 10.33
N PRO A 161 23.40 0.86 9.78
CA PRO A 161 23.19 -0.57 9.77
C PRO A 161 24.23 -1.24 8.88
N THR A 162 24.70 -2.42 9.27
CA THR A 162 25.54 -3.26 8.41
C THR A 162 24.71 -4.24 7.58
N HIS A 163 23.53 -4.63 8.09
CA HIS A 163 22.62 -5.59 7.47
C HIS A 163 21.17 -5.13 7.62
N ILE A 164 20.36 -5.41 6.61
CA ILE A 164 18.92 -5.17 6.61
C ILE A 164 18.22 -6.42 6.05
N PHE A 165 17.29 -6.98 6.80
CA PHE A 165 16.48 -8.12 6.36
C PHE A 165 15.08 -7.63 6.02
N LEU A 166 14.65 -7.86 4.78
CA LEU A 166 13.36 -7.39 4.27
C LEU A 166 12.53 -8.57 3.80
N GLN A 167 11.41 -8.83 4.45
CA GLN A 167 10.45 -9.83 3.99
C GLN A 167 9.78 -9.40 2.69
N ALA A 168 9.48 -10.34 1.79
CA ALA A 168 8.81 -10.06 0.54
C ALA A 168 7.63 -10.99 0.26
N GLY A 169 6.56 -10.39 -0.29
CA GLY A 169 5.59 -11.08 -1.13
C GLY A 169 5.88 -10.70 -2.57
N VAL A 170 5.10 -9.78 -3.15
CA VAL A 170 5.36 -9.21 -4.49
C VAL A 170 6.55 -8.24 -4.55
N GLY A 171 7.23 -7.98 -3.43
CA GLY A 171 8.42 -7.13 -3.40
C GLY A 171 8.21 -5.61 -3.27
N ALA A 172 6.97 -5.11 -3.15
CA ALA A 172 6.73 -3.66 -3.06
C ALA A 172 7.42 -2.99 -1.85
N MET A 173 7.28 -3.57 -0.65
CA MET A 173 7.94 -3.03 0.55
C MET A 173 9.46 -3.20 0.47
N SER A 174 9.94 -4.40 0.16
CA SER A 174 11.37 -4.68 0.09
C SER A 174 12.06 -3.84 -0.99
N GLY A 175 11.43 -3.66 -2.15
CA GLY A 175 11.92 -2.81 -3.23
C GLY A 175 11.99 -1.33 -2.84
N GLY A 176 10.91 -0.80 -2.24
CA GLY A 176 10.88 0.59 -1.77
C GLY A 176 11.97 0.89 -0.73
N LEU A 177 12.13 -0.01 0.26
CA LEU A 177 13.17 0.13 1.28
C LEU A 177 14.57 -0.08 0.71
N THR A 178 14.76 -1.06 -0.19
CA THR A 178 16.05 -1.29 -0.85
C THR A 178 16.49 -0.06 -1.65
N GLY A 179 15.56 0.56 -2.39
CA GLY A 179 15.82 1.81 -3.10
C GLY A 179 16.22 2.94 -2.16
N PHE A 180 15.45 3.15 -1.07
CA PHE A 180 15.75 4.17 -0.07
C PHE A 180 17.15 4.02 0.54
N PHE A 181 17.51 2.82 1.01
CA PHE A 181 18.81 2.60 1.65
C PHE A 181 19.97 2.60 0.64
N SER A 182 19.73 2.21 -0.61
CA SER A 182 20.74 2.31 -1.67
C SER A 182 21.03 3.77 -2.04
N ASP A 183 20.00 4.62 -2.12
CA ASP A 183 20.14 6.05 -2.38
C ASP A 183 20.84 6.77 -1.21
N LEU A 184 20.43 6.48 0.03
CA LEU A 184 20.97 7.13 1.22
C LEU A 184 22.47 6.86 1.43
N TYR A 185 22.92 5.62 1.22
CA TYR A 185 24.30 5.22 1.51
C TYR A 185 25.20 5.16 0.29
N GLY A 186 24.65 5.06 -0.93
CA GLY A 186 25.47 4.82 -2.13
C GLY A 186 26.16 3.46 -2.15
N ASP A 187 26.85 3.14 -3.23
CA ASP A 187 27.37 1.78 -3.47
C ASP A 187 28.47 1.34 -2.50
N GLU A 188 29.36 2.25 -2.09
CA GLU A 188 30.49 1.92 -1.21
C GLU A 188 30.04 1.64 0.23
N ASP A 189 28.98 2.33 0.66
CA ASP A 189 28.51 2.32 2.03
C ASP A 189 27.19 1.55 2.20
N ARG A 190 26.59 0.99 1.16
CA ARG A 190 25.30 0.29 1.30
C ARG A 190 25.38 -0.90 2.27
N PRO A 191 24.43 -1.06 3.22
CA PRO A 191 24.32 -2.27 4.03
C PRO A 191 24.06 -3.51 3.16
N ILE A 192 24.36 -4.69 3.69
CA ILE A 192 23.95 -5.95 3.07
C ILE A 192 22.43 -6.08 3.23
N ILE A 193 21.72 -6.02 2.11
CA ILE A 193 20.25 -6.14 2.09
C ILE A 193 19.88 -7.57 1.69
N THR A 194 19.18 -8.28 2.58
CA THR A 194 18.75 -9.66 2.37
C THR A 194 17.24 -9.72 2.23
N ILE A 195 16.76 -10.25 1.10
CA ILE A 195 15.34 -10.51 0.86
C ILE A 195 14.96 -11.86 1.47
N VAL A 196 13.83 -11.90 2.20
CA VAL A 196 13.36 -13.11 2.90
C VAL A 196 11.94 -13.46 2.43
N GLU A 197 11.76 -14.68 1.92
CA GLU A 197 10.47 -15.19 1.46
C GLU A 197 10.15 -16.54 2.09
N PRO A 198 8.86 -16.90 2.25
CA PRO A 198 8.48 -18.25 2.64
C PRO A 198 8.70 -19.23 1.47
N ASN A 199 9.20 -20.44 1.75
CA ASN A 199 9.51 -21.48 0.74
C ASN A 199 8.35 -21.87 -0.21
N LYS A 200 7.10 -21.49 0.10
CA LYS A 200 5.92 -21.78 -0.75
C LYS A 200 5.48 -20.59 -1.60
N ALA A 201 6.09 -19.42 -1.43
CA ALA A 201 5.80 -18.19 -2.18
C ALA A 201 7.09 -17.34 -2.33
N ASP A 202 8.17 -18.01 -2.72
CA ASP A 202 9.53 -17.51 -2.93
C ASP A 202 9.77 -17.07 -4.39
N CYS A 203 8.91 -16.19 -4.89
CA CYS A 203 8.93 -15.81 -6.30
C CYS A 203 10.14 -14.94 -6.68
N ILE A 204 10.63 -14.08 -5.77
CA ILE A 204 11.82 -13.26 -6.02
C ILE A 204 13.07 -14.12 -5.99
N TYR A 205 13.18 -15.04 -5.03
CA TYR A 205 14.28 -16.01 -4.94
C TYR A 205 14.39 -16.82 -6.23
N ARG A 206 13.29 -17.44 -6.68
CA ARG A 206 13.27 -18.21 -7.94
C ARG A 206 13.58 -17.36 -9.16
N SER A 207 13.19 -16.08 -9.16
CA SER A 207 13.52 -15.17 -10.26
C SER A 207 15.00 -14.78 -10.29
N ALA A 208 15.66 -14.72 -9.13
CA ALA A 208 17.09 -14.43 -9.04
C ALA A 208 17.98 -15.67 -9.34
N GLU A 209 17.45 -16.88 -9.17
CA GLU A 209 18.12 -18.13 -9.52
C GLU A 209 18.07 -18.45 -11.03
N ALA A 210 17.03 -18.00 -11.72
CA ALA A 210 16.75 -18.28 -13.13
C ALA A 210 17.71 -17.57 -14.11
#